data_AF-A0A0U9HDC4-F1
#
_entry.id   AF-A0A0U9HDC4-F1
#
_cell.length_a   1.000
_cell.length_b   1.000
_cell.length_c   1.000
_cell.angle_alpha   90.00
_cell.angle_beta   90.00
_cell.angle_gamma   90.00
#
_symmetry.space_group_name_H-M   'P 1'
#
loop_
_entity.id
_entity.type
_entity.pdbx_description
1 polymer ?
#
loop_
_entity_poly.entity_id
_entity_poly.type
_entity_poly.pdbx_seq_one_letter_code
_entity_poly.pdbx_strand_id
1 'polypeptide(L)'
;MADFRANLNAESQGRLQVVRLYESTTDPGVRDMLSFLIARDTMHQNQWMAAIEELEQAQKAIVPSTFPQNLEKQVVSYSFMNFSQGEESAQGRWASGESMDKQSNFEYVANPEAMGQIPQLQQAPAYIHNSPDPTKPAPPNMESANYDRQN
;
A
#
# COMPACT_ATOMS: atom_id res chain seq x y z
N MET A 1 0.13 -1.96 -15.90
CA MET A 1 0.23 -2.96 -14.83
C MET A 1 -0.55 -2.56 -13.57
N ALA A 2 -0.18 -1.46 -12.88
CA ALA A 2 -0.85 -1.06 -11.63
C ALA A 2 -2.37 -0.96 -11.77
N ASP A 3 -2.86 -0.22 -12.77
CA ASP A 3 -4.30 -0.05 -12.99
C ASP A 3 -5.01 -1.35 -13.35
N PHE A 4 -4.33 -2.31 -13.98
CA PHE A 4 -4.94 -3.61 -14.31
C PHE A 4 -5.15 -4.44 -13.04
N ARG A 5 -4.19 -4.43 -12.11
CA ARG A 5 -4.37 -5.04 -10.77
C ARG A 5 -5.47 -4.32 -9.98
N ALA A 6 -5.56 -2.99 -10.09
CA ALA A 6 -6.63 -2.21 -9.46
C ALA A 6 -8.01 -2.55 -10.05
N ASN A 7 -8.12 -2.71 -11.36
CA ASN A 7 -9.36 -3.12 -12.04
C ASN A 7 -9.78 -4.53 -11.61
N LEU A 8 -8.84 -5.50 -11.57
CA LEU A 8 -9.14 -6.84 -11.07
C LEU A 8 -9.64 -6.83 -9.61
N ASN A 9 -9.03 -6.01 -8.75
CA ASN A 9 -9.52 -5.81 -7.39
C ASN A 9 -10.92 -5.19 -7.37
N ALA A 10 -11.18 -4.17 -8.19
CA ALA A 10 -12.48 -3.52 -8.28
C ALA A 10 -13.60 -4.51 -8.66
N GLU A 11 -13.38 -5.35 -9.68
CA GLU A 11 -14.34 -6.38 -10.09
C GLU A 11 -14.51 -7.47 -9.02
N SER A 12 -13.44 -7.77 -8.26
CA SER A 12 -13.50 -8.72 -7.14
C SER A 12 -14.36 -8.18 -6.00
N GLN A 13 -14.19 -6.90 -5.63
CA GLN A 13 -14.98 -6.23 -4.60
C GLN A 13 -16.43 -6.01 -5.05
N GLY A 14 -16.64 -5.59 -6.29
CA GLY A 14 -17.97 -5.42 -6.89
C GLY A 14 -18.75 -6.73 -6.81
N ARG A 15 -18.17 -7.82 -7.30
CA ARG A 15 -18.81 -9.14 -7.26
C ARG A 15 -19.16 -9.59 -5.84
N LEU A 16 -18.26 -9.37 -4.87
CA LEU A 16 -18.52 -9.68 -3.46
C LEU A 16 -19.75 -8.92 -2.93
N GLN A 17 -19.88 -7.65 -3.27
CA GLN A 17 -21.03 -6.82 -2.86
C GLN A 17 -22.32 -7.25 -3.56
N VAL A 18 -22.28 -7.51 -4.86
CA VAL A 18 -23.45 -7.96 -5.65
C VAL A 18 -23.96 -9.31 -5.14
N VAL A 19 -23.08 -10.25 -4.78
CA VAL A 19 -23.47 -11.52 -4.15
C VAL A 19 -24.16 -11.29 -2.80
N ARG A 20 -23.65 -10.37 -1.96
CA ARG A 20 -24.31 -10.03 -0.68
C ARG A 20 -25.69 -9.43 -0.89
N LEU A 21 -25.85 -8.57 -1.89
CA LEU A 21 -27.16 -8.00 -2.26
C LEU A 21 -28.13 -9.08 -2.74
N TYR A 22 -27.64 -10.04 -3.53
CA TYR A 22 -28.44 -11.17 -4.03
C TYR A 22 -29.02 -12.00 -2.87
N GLU A 23 -28.19 -12.29 -1.86
CA GLU A 23 -28.62 -13.00 -0.63
C GLU A 23 -29.50 -12.15 0.29
N SER A 24 -29.44 -10.82 0.18
CA SER A 24 -30.21 -9.88 1.01
C SER A 24 -31.61 -9.55 0.46
N THR A 25 -32.01 -10.14 -0.66
CA THR A 25 -33.34 -9.94 -1.26
C THR A 25 -33.97 -11.27 -1.66
N THR A 26 -35.29 -11.30 -1.74
CA THR A 26 -36.07 -12.44 -2.27
C THR A 26 -36.85 -12.08 -3.53
N ASP A 27 -36.77 -10.82 -4.00
CA ASP A 27 -37.44 -10.40 -5.23
C ASP A 27 -36.83 -11.10 -6.46
N PRO A 28 -37.63 -11.84 -7.26
CA PRO A 28 -37.11 -12.64 -8.36
C PRO A 28 -36.54 -11.78 -9.50
N GLY A 29 -37.08 -10.58 -9.76
CA GLY A 29 -36.57 -9.69 -10.80
C GLY A 29 -35.24 -9.05 -10.41
N VAL A 30 -35.10 -8.63 -9.14
CA VAL A 30 -33.83 -8.14 -8.62
C VAL A 30 -32.77 -9.24 -8.63
N ARG A 31 -33.12 -10.47 -8.23
CA ARG A 31 -32.20 -11.62 -8.28
C ARG A 31 -31.77 -11.95 -9.71
N ASP A 32 -32.68 -11.93 -10.67
CA ASP A 32 -32.36 -12.16 -12.08
C ASP A 32 -31.32 -11.14 -12.59
N MET A 33 -31.55 -9.84 -12.35
CA MET A 33 -30.61 -8.79 -12.72
C MET A 33 -29.25 -8.94 -12.00
N LEU A 34 -29.23 -9.20 -10.70
CA LEU A 34 -27.99 -9.38 -9.94
C LEU A 34 -27.22 -10.62 -10.42
N SER A 35 -27.92 -11.71 -10.78
CA SER A 35 -27.30 -12.92 -11.31
C SER A 35 -26.55 -12.66 -12.62
N PHE A 36 -27.11 -11.80 -13.49
CA PHE A 36 -26.45 -11.35 -14.70
C PHE A 36 -25.17 -10.56 -14.38
N LEU A 37 -25.24 -9.59 -13.46
CA LEU A 37 -24.06 -8.81 -13.06
C LEU A 37 -22.96 -9.70 -12.48
N ILE A 38 -23.29 -10.65 -11.60
CA ILE A 38 -22.34 -11.62 -11.04
C ILE A 38 -21.61 -12.40 -12.14
N ALA A 39 -22.33 -12.80 -13.20
CA ALA A 39 -21.75 -13.49 -14.34
C ALA A 39 -20.86 -12.57 -15.19
N ARG A 40 -21.24 -11.30 -15.36
CA ARG A 40 -20.41 -10.30 -16.05
C ARG A 40 -19.12 -10.02 -15.29
N ASP A 41 -19.19 -9.85 -13.98
CA ASP A 41 -18.00 -9.65 -13.13
C ASP A 41 -17.05 -10.85 -13.23
N THR A 42 -17.56 -12.09 -13.33
CA THR A 42 -16.71 -13.26 -13.60
C THR A 42 -15.96 -13.12 -14.92
N MET A 43 -16.61 -12.69 -15.99
CA MET A 43 -15.94 -12.47 -17.27
C MET A 43 -14.93 -11.31 -17.18
N HIS A 44 -15.28 -10.21 -16.53
CA HIS A 44 -14.39 -9.06 -16.37
C HIS A 44 -13.15 -9.41 -15.53
N GLN A 45 -13.29 -10.18 -14.45
CA GLN A 45 -12.14 -10.68 -13.70
C GLN A 45 -11.21 -11.53 -14.58
N ASN A 46 -11.76 -12.43 -15.40
CA ASN A 46 -10.96 -13.23 -16.34
C ASN A 46 -10.24 -12.35 -17.38
N GLN A 47 -10.92 -11.34 -17.92
CA GLN A 47 -10.33 -10.40 -18.88
C GLN A 47 -9.10 -9.68 -18.27
N TRP A 48 -9.20 -9.27 -17.00
CA TRP A 48 -8.13 -8.55 -16.33
C TRP A 48 -6.99 -9.48 -15.93
N MET A 49 -7.29 -10.71 -15.47
CA MET A 49 -6.27 -11.72 -15.21
C MET A 49 -5.45 -12.03 -16.46
N ALA A 50 -6.10 -12.25 -17.61
CA ALA A 50 -5.41 -12.49 -18.88
C ALA A 50 -4.50 -11.31 -19.28
N ALA A 51 -5.01 -10.08 -19.19
CA ALA A 51 -4.21 -8.90 -19.53
C ALA A 51 -3.05 -8.64 -18.54
N ILE A 52 -3.22 -8.98 -17.25
CA ILE A 52 -2.13 -8.93 -16.26
C ILE A 52 -1.05 -9.95 -16.63
N GLU A 53 -1.43 -11.19 -16.94
CA GLU A 53 -0.49 -12.25 -17.33
C GLU A 53 0.35 -11.84 -18.55
N GLU A 54 -0.28 -11.31 -19.60
CA GLU A 54 0.42 -10.82 -20.80
C GLU A 54 1.42 -9.70 -20.45
N LEU A 55 1.02 -8.76 -19.60
CA LEU A 55 1.89 -7.65 -19.19
C LEU A 55 3.04 -8.11 -18.28
N GLU A 56 2.84 -9.13 -17.45
CA GLU A 56 3.89 -9.71 -16.58
C GLU A 56 4.91 -10.52 -17.37
N GLN A 57 4.52 -11.07 -18.53
CA GLN A 57 5.46 -11.71 -19.46
C GLN A 57 6.28 -10.67 -20.23
N ALA A 58 5.68 -9.53 -20.59
CA ALA A 58 6.32 -8.46 -21.35
C ALA A 58 7.17 -7.50 -20.50
N GLN A 59 6.92 -7.43 -19.18
CA GLN A 59 7.53 -6.46 -18.26
C GLN A 59 7.85 -7.11 -16.91
N LYS A 60 8.67 -6.47 -16.07
CA LYS A 60 8.88 -6.95 -14.70
C LYS A 60 7.57 -6.91 -13.89
N ALA A 61 7.38 -7.89 -13.01
CA ALA A 61 6.21 -8.00 -12.13
C ALA A 61 6.10 -6.84 -11.11
N ILE A 62 7.24 -6.26 -10.72
CA ILE A 62 7.31 -5.09 -9.84
C ILE A 62 7.11 -3.81 -10.67
N VAL A 63 6.27 -2.91 -10.16
CA VAL A 63 5.82 -1.69 -10.85
C VAL A 63 6.30 -0.45 -10.09
N PRO A 64 6.85 0.58 -10.77
CA PRO A 64 7.10 0.64 -12.20
C PRO A 64 8.36 -0.15 -12.59
N SER A 65 8.27 -0.90 -13.69
CA SER A 65 9.38 -1.73 -14.21
C SER A 65 10.57 -0.91 -14.73
N THR A 66 10.39 0.39 -14.90
CA THR A 66 11.38 1.34 -15.44
C THR A 66 12.22 2.04 -14.37
N PHE A 67 11.90 1.89 -13.07
CA PHE A 67 12.70 2.51 -12.02
C PHE A 67 14.04 1.76 -11.83
N PRO A 68 15.18 2.45 -11.78
CA PRO A 68 16.47 1.79 -11.57
C PRO A 68 16.59 1.18 -10.16
N GLN A 69 16.74 -0.14 -10.09
CA GLN A 69 16.80 -0.87 -8.81
C GLN A 69 18.01 -0.48 -7.94
N ASN A 70 19.11 -0.04 -8.54
CA ASN A 70 20.26 0.44 -7.76
C ASN A 70 19.98 1.72 -6.96
N LEU A 71 18.86 2.41 -7.22
CA LEU A 71 18.42 3.58 -6.46
C LEU A 71 17.50 3.20 -5.29
N GLU A 72 16.94 1.99 -5.26
CA GLU A 72 16.14 1.49 -4.14
C GLU A 72 17.03 0.95 -3.02
N LYS A 73 16.50 0.93 -1.79
CA LYS A 73 17.23 0.38 -0.63
C LYS A 73 17.15 -1.15 -0.66
N GLN A 74 18.07 -1.79 -1.38
CA GLN A 74 18.14 -3.25 -1.56
C GLN A 74 18.19 -4.04 -0.24
N VAL A 75 18.68 -3.43 0.84
CA VAL A 75 18.75 -4.07 2.17
C VAL A 75 17.38 -4.43 2.76
N VAL A 76 16.29 -3.86 2.24
CA VAL A 76 14.92 -4.16 2.72
C VAL A 76 13.98 -4.68 1.64
N SER A 77 14.40 -4.76 0.37
CA SER A 77 13.49 -5.04 -0.75
C SER A 77 12.90 -6.46 -0.75
N TYR A 78 13.52 -7.40 -0.02
CA TYR A 78 13.08 -8.80 0.07
C TYR A 78 12.88 -9.29 1.52
N SER A 79 12.92 -8.38 2.49
CA SER A 79 12.72 -8.72 3.91
C SER A 79 11.26 -8.54 4.29
N PHE A 80 10.58 -9.63 4.63
CA PHE A 80 9.29 -9.57 5.30
C PHE A 80 9.51 -9.25 6.78
N MET A 81 9.12 -8.05 7.18
CA MET A 81 9.27 -7.56 8.56
C MET A 81 8.01 -7.82 9.38
N ASN A 82 8.15 -8.60 10.45
CA ASN A 82 7.02 -8.88 11.34
C ASN A 82 6.78 -7.73 12.32
N PHE A 83 5.71 -6.99 12.11
CA PHE A 83 5.24 -5.94 13.04
C PHE A 83 4.04 -6.39 13.88
N SER A 84 3.66 -7.66 13.81
CA SER A 84 2.62 -8.26 14.66
C SER A 84 3.24 -8.92 15.90
N GLN A 85 2.44 -9.11 16.96
CA GLN A 85 2.89 -9.86 18.15
C GLN A 85 3.06 -11.37 17.87
N GLY A 86 2.31 -11.92 16.92
CA GLY A 86 2.39 -13.34 16.53
C GLY A 86 3.47 -13.61 15.48
N GLU A 87 3.81 -14.89 15.29
CA GLU A 87 4.85 -15.35 14.34
C GLU A 87 4.29 -16.18 13.18
N GLU A 88 2.96 -16.34 13.08
CA GLU A 88 2.31 -17.16 12.07
C GLU A 88 2.65 -16.71 10.63
N SER A 89 2.96 -15.42 10.46
CA SER A 89 3.36 -14.84 9.17
C SER A 89 4.65 -15.42 8.61
N ALA A 90 5.51 -16.01 9.45
CA ALA A 90 6.75 -16.70 9.04
C ALA A 90 6.49 -17.94 8.16
N GLN A 91 5.29 -18.52 8.26
CA GLN A 91 4.93 -19.74 7.52
C GLN A 91 4.51 -19.45 6.07
N GLY A 92 4.31 -18.18 5.73
CA GLY A 92 3.87 -17.77 4.40
C GLY A 92 4.97 -17.88 3.34
N ARG A 93 4.56 -18.10 2.08
CA ARG A 93 5.49 -18.14 0.93
C ARG A 93 6.24 -16.81 0.72
N TRP A 94 5.69 -15.72 1.23
CA TRP A 94 6.29 -14.38 1.21
C TRP A 94 7.40 -14.18 2.25
N ALA A 95 7.57 -15.12 3.20
CA ALA A 95 8.57 -15.03 4.27
C ALA A 95 9.83 -15.88 4.00
N SER A 96 9.82 -16.72 2.96
CA SER A 96 10.96 -17.58 2.61
C SER A 96 10.95 -18.01 1.14
N GLY A 97 12.12 -18.41 0.63
CA GLY A 97 12.30 -18.92 -0.72
C GLY A 97 12.39 -17.82 -1.79
N GLU A 98 12.45 -18.20 -3.05
CA GLU A 98 12.68 -17.25 -4.16
C GLU A 98 11.60 -16.16 -4.21
N SER A 99 12.00 -14.92 -4.39
CA SER A 99 11.09 -13.78 -4.60
C SER A 99 10.22 -13.94 -5.84
N MET A 100 9.05 -13.31 -5.87
CA MET A 100 8.11 -13.46 -6.99
C MET A 100 8.63 -12.90 -8.31
N ASP A 101 9.56 -11.94 -8.25
CA ASP A 101 10.23 -11.37 -9.42
C ASP A 101 11.56 -12.08 -9.75
N LYS A 102 11.92 -13.13 -8.99
CA LYS A 102 13.08 -14.01 -9.19
C LYS A 102 14.44 -13.30 -9.09
N GLN A 103 14.51 -12.23 -8.30
CA GLN A 103 15.73 -11.42 -8.18
C GLN A 103 16.51 -11.66 -6.89
N SER A 104 15.86 -12.19 -5.86
CA SER A 104 16.47 -12.61 -4.59
C SER A 104 15.64 -13.72 -3.91
N ASN A 105 15.98 -14.07 -2.67
CA ASN A 105 15.13 -14.85 -1.79
C ASN A 105 14.47 -13.94 -0.76
N PHE A 106 13.22 -14.25 -0.39
CA PHE A 106 12.57 -13.66 0.76
C PHE A 106 13.27 -14.07 2.05
N GLU A 107 13.36 -13.11 2.97
CA GLU A 107 13.86 -13.29 4.32
C GLU A 107 12.77 -12.89 5.33
N TYR A 108 12.65 -13.62 6.43
CA TYR A 108 11.76 -13.27 7.53
C TYR A 108 12.53 -12.57 8.64
N VAL A 109 12.11 -11.36 8.99
CA VAL A 109 12.66 -10.58 10.11
C VAL A 109 11.65 -10.60 11.25
N ALA A 110 11.88 -11.49 12.23
CA ALA A 110 10.98 -11.71 13.36
C ALA A 110 10.86 -10.48 14.27
N ASN A 111 11.96 -9.76 14.46
CA ASN A 111 12.05 -8.57 15.32
C ASN A 111 12.68 -7.42 14.52
N PRO A 112 11.89 -6.68 13.72
CA PRO A 112 12.41 -5.54 12.97
C PRO A 112 12.88 -4.43 13.91
N GLU A 113 14.07 -3.89 13.65
CA GLU A 113 14.63 -2.80 14.45
C GLU A 113 14.31 -1.43 13.84
N ALA A 114 14.16 -0.42 14.71
CA ALA A 114 14.04 0.96 14.28
C ALA A 114 15.38 1.48 13.75
N MET A 115 15.50 1.62 12.42
CA MET A 115 16.72 2.09 11.75
C MET A 115 16.89 3.62 11.73
N GLY A 116 15.86 4.36 12.15
CA GLY A 116 15.87 5.81 12.19
C GLY A 116 16.24 6.35 13.57
N GLN A 117 16.85 7.54 13.60
CA GLN A 117 17.01 8.32 14.81
C GLN A 117 15.66 8.84 15.34
N ILE A 118 15.60 9.16 16.64
CA ILE A 118 14.49 9.94 17.21
C ILE A 118 14.56 11.35 16.58
N PRO A 119 13.53 11.78 15.84
CA PRO A 119 13.59 13.04 15.13
C PRO A 119 13.61 14.23 16.10
N GLN A 120 14.62 15.09 15.95
CA GLN A 120 14.73 16.35 16.68
C GLN A 120 14.37 17.50 15.75
N LEU A 121 13.10 17.90 15.78
CA LEU A 121 12.61 19.01 14.97
C LEU A 121 12.98 20.35 15.61
N GLN A 122 13.26 21.34 14.76
CA GLN A 122 13.40 22.72 15.22
C GLN A 122 12.11 23.21 15.88
N GLN A 123 12.25 24.15 16.80
CA GLN A 123 11.11 24.82 17.38
C GLN A 123 10.34 25.58 16.30
N ALA A 124 9.00 25.56 16.39
CA ALA A 124 8.18 26.31 15.46
C ALA A 124 8.56 27.80 15.48
N PRO A 125 8.55 28.48 14.31
CA PRO A 125 8.71 29.93 14.27
C PRO A 125 7.67 30.62 15.15
N ALA A 126 8.05 31.73 15.76
CA ALA A 126 7.20 32.40 16.75
C ALA A 126 5.84 32.85 16.20
N TYR A 127 5.76 33.21 14.91
CA TYR A 127 4.52 33.69 14.26
C TYR A 127 3.45 32.62 14.08
N ILE A 128 3.78 31.34 14.29
CA ILE A 128 2.80 30.25 14.31
C ILE A 128 2.07 30.19 15.66
N HIS A 129 2.58 30.89 16.68
CA HIS A 129 1.99 30.95 18.03
C HIS A 129 1.76 29.56 18.67
N ASN A 130 2.57 28.56 18.30
CA ASN A 130 2.56 27.25 18.94
C ASN A 130 3.18 27.32 20.33
N SER A 131 2.66 26.50 21.25
CA SER A 131 3.27 26.31 22.57
C SER A 131 4.73 25.86 22.42
N PRO A 132 5.70 26.59 23.02
CA PRO A 132 7.10 26.27 22.90
C PRO A 132 7.43 24.93 23.55
N ASP A 133 8.28 24.14 22.88
CA ASP A 133 8.86 22.93 23.47
C ASP A 133 9.83 23.37 24.59
N PRO A 134 9.57 23.04 25.86
CA PRO A 134 10.37 23.54 26.98
C PRO A 134 11.81 22.98 26.97
N THR A 135 12.08 21.95 26.17
CA THR A 135 13.41 21.36 26.02
C THR A 135 14.27 22.06 24.95
N LYS A 136 13.72 23.06 24.25
CA LYS A 136 14.39 23.76 23.14
C LYS A 136 14.55 25.27 23.41
N PRO A 137 15.55 25.93 22.80
CA PRO A 137 15.70 27.39 22.90
C PRO A 137 14.49 28.09 22.29
N ALA A 138 13.93 29.07 23.02
CA ALA A 138 12.76 29.82 22.56
C ALA A 138 12.99 30.43 21.16
N PRO A 139 11.95 30.46 20.30
CA PRO A 139 12.10 31.02 18.98
C PRO A 139 12.40 32.53 19.08
N PRO A 140 13.26 33.07 18.20
CA PRO A 140 13.58 34.50 18.23
C PRO A 140 12.35 35.35 17.93
N ASN A 141 12.37 36.60 18.40
CA ASN A 141 11.36 37.63 18.10
C ASN A 141 9.91 37.25 18.48
N MET A 142 9.71 36.55 19.61
CA MET A 142 8.35 36.16 20.04
C MET A 142 7.39 37.35 20.22
N GLU A 143 7.89 38.49 20.67
CA GLU A 143 7.07 39.69 20.93
C GLU A 143 6.70 40.45 19.64
N SER A 144 7.43 40.24 18.54
CA SER A 144 7.18 40.85 17.23
C SER A 144 6.85 39.82 16.15
N ALA A 145 6.42 38.63 16.59
CA ALA A 145 6.14 37.47 15.76
C ALA A 145 5.03 37.78 14.73
N ASN A 146 5.41 37.89 13.46
CA ASN A 146 4.50 38.09 12.34
C ASN A 146 4.87 37.14 11.19
N TYR A 147 3.86 36.71 10.44
CA TYR A 147 4.08 35.91 9.24
C TYR A 147 4.46 36.81 8.07
N ASP A 148 5.74 36.81 7.69
CA ASP A 148 6.20 37.46 6.47
C ASP A 148 6.21 36.46 5.30
N ARG A 149 5.29 36.63 4.35
CA ARG A 149 5.41 36.00 3.03
C ARG A 149 6.50 36.71 2.25
N GLN A 150 7.75 36.29 2.40
CA GLN A 150 8.78 36.64 1.41
C GLN A 150 8.95 35.49 0.41
N ASN A 151 8.34 35.69 -0.77
CA ASN A 151 8.42 34.98 -2.06
C ASN A 151 8.15 33.47 -2.09
#